data_AF-E3NG22-F1
#
_entry.id   AF-E3NG22-F1
#
_cell.length_a   1.000
_cell.length_b   1.000
_cell.length_c   1.000
_cell.angle_alpha   90.00
_cell.angle_beta   90.00
_cell.angle_gamma   90.00
#
_symmetry.space_group_name_H-M   'P 1'
#
loop_
_entity.id
_entity.type
_entity.pdbx_description
1 polymer ?
#
loop_
_entity_poly.entity_id
_entity_poly.type
_entity_poly.pdbx_seq_one_letter_code
_entity_poly.pdbx_strand_id
1 'polypeptide(L)'
;MPGHHHPQPSTGACGEKWHNWDPEGRQVKDRNIHLNRIPHMNDKEMWWQFPLAPAETTTILIVQGKTFDGVVLVTGPPLPHHGAVYTPLSGARSLELCRIMKFNVEDWKVSVLAVEEYRRLNQEGF
;
A
#
# COMPACT_ATOMS: atom_id res chain seq x y z
N MET A 1 47.27 -31.43 15.14
CA MET A 1 45.81 -31.43 14.91
C MET A 1 45.35 -29.98 14.90
N PRO A 2 44.86 -29.46 13.77
CA PRO A 2 44.48 -28.06 13.66
C PRO A 2 43.04 -27.85 14.17
N GLY A 3 42.87 -26.85 15.04
CA GLY A 3 41.59 -26.47 15.63
C GLY A 3 40.64 -25.85 14.60
N HIS A 4 39.38 -26.27 14.65
CA HIS A 4 38.29 -25.65 13.91
C HIS A 4 37.95 -24.28 14.50
N HIS A 5 38.39 -23.21 13.83
CA HIS A 5 37.84 -21.88 14.03
C HIS A 5 36.51 -21.78 13.27
N HIS A 6 35.41 -21.67 14.00
CA HIS A 6 34.15 -21.16 13.45
C HIS A 6 34.35 -19.70 13.00
N PRO A 7 33.99 -19.33 11.76
CA PRO A 7 33.93 -17.91 11.39
C PRO A 7 32.74 -17.27 12.09
N GLN A 8 32.98 -16.19 12.85
CA GLN A 8 31.92 -15.30 13.31
C GLN A 8 31.26 -14.63 12.09
N PRO A 9 29.92 -14.45 12.07
CA PRO A 9 29.26 -13.72 11.00
C PRO A 9 29.66 -12.25 11.09
N SER A 10 30.40 -11.78 10.09
CA SER A 10 30.68 -10.36 9.91
C SER A 10 29.37 -9.60 9.79
N THR A 11 29.19 -8.58 10.61
CA THR A 11 28.23 -7.48 10.43
C THR A 11 28.60 -6.71 9.16
N GLY A 12 28.33 -7.33 8.01
CA GLY A 12 28.41 -6.69 6.71
C GLY A 12 27.16 -5.85 6.51
N ALA A 13 27.32 -4.53 6.55
CA ALA A 13 26.35 -3.62 5.96
C ALA A 13 26.17 -4.04 4.48
N CYS A 14 25.06 -4.70 4.17
CA CYS A 14 24.68 -5.02 2.81
C CYS A 14 24.21 -3.71 2.14
N GLY A 15 25.18 -2.92 1.70
CA GLY A 15 24.96 -1.78 0.82
C GLY A 15 24.87 -2.28 -0.61
N GLU A 16 23.70 -2.74 -1.03
CA GLU A 16 23.43 -2.94 -2.45
C GLU A 16 23.41 -1.57 -3.13
N LYS A 17 24.36 -1.34 -4.05
CA LYS A 17 24.38 -0.16 -4.91
C LYS A 17 23.35 -0.38 -6.01
N TRP A 18 22.22 0.34 -5.93
CA TRP A 18 21.22 0.36 -6.97
C TRP A 18 21.67 1.34 -8.07
N HIS A 19 21.98 0.82 -9.26
CA HIS A 19 22.18 1.65 -10.44
C HIS A 19 20.82 2.12 -10.96
N ASN A 20 20.48 3.39 -10.74
CA ASN A 20 19.33 4.02 -11.38
C ASN A 20 19.58 4.12 -12.89
N TRP A 21 18.75 3.47 -13.70
CA TRP A 21 18.75 3.63 -15.15
C TRP A 21 17.82 4.79 -15.51
N ASP A 22 18.39 5.90 -15.99
CA ASP A 22 17.66 7.04 -16.56
C ASP A 22 17.78 7.00 -18.09
N PRO A 23 16.69 6.82 -18.85
CA PRO A 23 16.72 6.82 -20.31
C PRO A 23 17.05 8.20 -20.93
N GLU A 24 17.08 9.28 -20.13
CA GLU A 24 17.25 10.66 -20.63
C GLU A 24 18.58 11.32 -20.26
N GLY A 25 19.51 10.58 -19.64
CA GLY A 25 20.88 11.05 -19.42
C GLY A 25 21.03 12.25 -18.49
N ARG A 26 20.05 12.53 -17.61
CA ARG A 26 20.20 13.57 -16.59
C ARG A 26 20.95 12.98 -15.40
N GLN A 27 22.14 13.52 -15.10
CA GLN A 27 22.87 13.16 -13.88
C GLN A 27 22.01 13.46 -12.65
N VAL A 28 21.36 12.43 -12.12
CA VAL A 28 20.77 12.48 -10.79
C VAL A 28 21.95 12.53 -9.82
N LYS A 29 22.23 13.70 -9.24
CA LYS A 29 23.20 13.83 -8.13
C LYS A 29 22.90 12.73 -7.11
N ASP A 30 23.88 11.88 -6.83
CA ASP A 30 23.78 10.76 -5.90
C ASP A 30 23.24 11.22 -4.54
N ARG A 31 21.93 11.11 -4.35
CA ARG A 31 21.30 11.22 -3.04
C ARG A 31 21.36 9.83 -2.42
N ASN A 32 22.42 9.58 -1.64
CA ASN A 32 22.44 8.40 -0.78
C ASN A 32 21.34 8.55 0.28
N ILE A 33 20.23 7.84 0.08
CA ILE A 33 19.16 7.73 1.07
C ILE A 33 19.53 6.56 1.99
N HIS A 34 19.83 6.85 3.26
CA HIS A 34 20.03 5.80 4.25
C HIS A 34 18.68 5.33 4.77
N LEU A 35 18.34 4.08 4.50
CA LEU A 35 17.11 3.45 4.99
C LEU A 35 17.45 2.46 6.10
N ASN A 36 16.87 2.64 7.26
CA ASN A 36 17.00 1.69 8.35
C ASN A 36 15.99 0.55 8.17
N ARG A 37 16.45 -0.69 8.36
CA ARG A 37 15.54 -1.84 8.44
C ARG A 37 14.73 -1.77 9.72
N ILE A 38 13.47 -2.18 9.65
CA ILE A 38 12.57 -2.29 10.79
C ILE A 38 12.27 -3.77 11.06
N PRO A 39 12.05 -4.17 12.32
CA PRO A 39 11.65 -5.52 12.64
C PRO A 39 10.20 -5.74 12.17
N HIS A 40 9.97 -6.82 11.46
CA HIS A 40 8.65 -7.26 11.05
C HIS A 40 8.39 -8.66 11.60
N MET A 41 7.13 -8.93 11.94
CA MET A 41 6.73 -10.15 12.63
C MET A 41 5.43 -10.66 12.01
N ASN A 42 5.37 -11.96 11.77
CA ASN A 42 4.12 -12.69 11.58
C ASN A 42 3.90 -13.65 12.76
N ASP A 43 2.84 -14.45 12.73
CA ASP A 43 2.50 -15.37 13.83
C ASP A 43 3.57 -16.45 14.12
N LYS A 44 4.59 -16.58 13.26
CA LYS A 44 5.59 -17.65 13.32
C LYS A 44 7.02 -17.14 13.52
N GLU A 45 7.39 -16.03 12.90
CA GLU A 45 8.79 -15.59 12.80
C GLU A 45 8.94 -14.06 12.75
N MET A 46 10.13 -13.59 13.11
CA MET A 46 10.57 -12.19 13.05
C MET A 46 11.75 -12.03 12.09
N TRP A 47 11.71 -11.00 11.24
CA TRP A 47 12.80 -10.65 10.33
C TRP A 47 12.98 -9.13 10.16
N TRP A 48 14.17 -8.71 9.74
CA TRP A 48 14.49 -7.30 9.48
C TRP A 48 14.29 -6.96 8.01
N GLN A 49 13.41 -6.01 7.70
CA GLN A 49 13.09 -5.59 6.33
C GLN A 49 13.14 -4.07 6.15
N PHE A 50 13.40 -3.62 4.92
CA PHE A 50 13.23 -2.20 4.60
C PHE A 50 11.74 -1.83 4.64
N PRO A 51 11.36 -0.64 5.14
CA PRO A 51 9.97 -0.16 5.16
C PRO A 51 9.55 0.34 3.77
N LEU A 52 9.82 -0.45 2.74
CA LEU A 52 9.50 -0.17 1.36
C LEU A 52 8.63 -1.29 0.81
N ALA A 53 7.62 -0.93 0.03
CA ALA A 53 6.82 -1.84 -0.75
C ALA A 53 6.64 -1.28 -2.15
N PRO A 54 6.56 -2.12 -3.19
CA PRO A 54 6.07 -1.69 -4.50
C PRO A 54 4.70 -1.02 -4.32
N ALA A 55 4.58 0.22 -4.78
CA ALA A 55 3.40 1.06 -4.57
C ALA A 55 2.64 1.35 -5.88
N GLU A 56 3.05 0.75 -7.00
CA GLU A 56 2.45 0.96 -8.31
C GLU A 56 0.98 0.50 -8.37
N THR A 57 0.65 -0.57 -7.62
CA THR A 57 -0.71 -1.09 -7.52
C THR A 57 -0.89 -1.76 -6.17
N THR A 58 -2.05 -1.56 -5.55
CA THR A 58 -2.39 -2.17 -4.26
C THR A 58 -3.88 -2.53 -4.20
N THR A 59 -4.27 -3.35 -3.23
CA THR A 59 -5.65 -3.83 -3.09
C THR A 59 -6.51 -2.85 -2.29
N ILE A 60 -7.82 -2.87 -2.55
CA ILE A 60 -8.79 -2.03 -1.83
C ILE A 60 -8.76 -2.28 -0.31
N LEU A 61 -8.47 -3.52 0.11
CA LEU A 61 -8.35 -3.87 1.53
C LEU A 61 -7.14 -3.18 2.19
N ILE A 62 -6.02 -3.06 1.48
CA ILE A 62 -4.79 -2.46 2.01
C ILE A 62 -4.89 -0.94 2.10
N VAL A 63 -5.73 -0.30 1.27
CA VAL A 63 -5.90 1.17 1.26
C VAL A 63 -6.87 1.69 2.30
N GLN A 64 -7.68 0.82 2.92
CA GLN A 64 -8.65 1.26 3.93
C GLN A 64 -7.93 1.96 5.09
N GLY A 65 -8.41 3.16 5.44
CA GLY A 65 -7.82 3.98 6.50
C GLY A 65 -6.52 4.72 6.11
N LYS A 66 -6.12 4.67 4.83
CA LYS A 66 -4.97 5.43 4.32
C LYS A 66 -5.42 6.65 3.53
N THR A 67 -4.50 7.59 3.37
CA THR A 67 -4.69 8.81 2.60
C THR A 67 -3.71 8.86 1.43
N PHE A 68 -4.20 9.25 0.26
CA PHE A 68 -3.45 9.35 -0.99
C PHE A 68 -3.68 10.72 -1.62
N ASP A 69 -2.74 11.23 -2.41
CA ASP A 69 -2.95 12.49 -3.13
C ASP A 69 -3.96 12.32 -4.29
N GLY A 70 -3.96 11.16 -4.94
CA GLY A 70 -4.93 10.76 -5.96
C GLY A 70 -4.98 9.24 -6.12
N VAL A 71 -6.04 8.73 -6.76
CA VAL A 71 -6.26 7.29 -6.93
C VAL A 71 -6.68 6.93 -8.36
N VAL A 72 -5.97 5.98 -8.96
CA VAL A 72 -6.45 5.31 -10.18
C VAL A 72 -7.11 4.00 -9.77
N LEU A 73 -8.44 3.98 -9.84
CA LEU A 73 -9.24 2.80 -9.55
C LEU A 73 -9.55 2.05 -10.85
N VAL A 74 -9.01 0.85 -10.99
CA VAL A 74 -9.35 -0.05 -12.09
C VAL A 74 -10.41 -1.02 -11.59
N THR A 75 -11.65 -0.84 -12.04
CA THR A 75 -12.75 -1.73 -11.68
C THR A 75 -12.92 -2.81 -12.76
N GLY A 76 -13.10 -4.06 -12.34
CA GLY A 76 -13.61 -5.13 -13.20
C GLY A 76 -15.03 -5.49 -12.75
N PRO A 77 -15.98 -5.78 -13.67
CA PRO A 77 -17.28 -6.33 -13.28
C PRO A 77 -17.14 -7.82 -12.94
N PRO A 78 -17.72 -8.30 -11.83
CA PRO A 78 -18.41 -7.55 -10.78
C PRO A 78 -17.44 -6.91 -9.76
N LEU A 79 -17.88 -5.83 -9.10
CA LEU A 79 -17.13 -5.24 -7.98
C LEU A 79 -16.96 -6.25 -6.82
N PRO A 80 -15.82 -6.22 -6.11
CA PRO A 80 -15.49 -7.27 -5.14
C PRO A 80 -16.32 -7.23 -3.86
N HIS A 81 -16.82 -6.05 -3.44
CA HIS A 81 -17.66 -5.90 -2.24
C HIS A 81 -18.42 -4.56 -2.23
N HIS A 82 -19.43 -4.45 -1.36
CA HIS A 82 -20.09 -3.17 -1.06
C HIS A 82 -19.06 -2.14 -0.58
N GLY A 83 -19.13 -0.92 -1.12
CA GLY A 83 -18.18 0.14 -0.78
C GLY A 83 -16.81 0.04 -1.46
N ALA A 84 -16.56 -0.96 -2.33
CA ALA A 84 -15.27 -1.12 -3.02
C ALA A 84 -14.79 0.11 -3.80
N VAL A 85 -15.72 0.93 -4.29
CA VAL A 85 -15.41 2.20 -4.98
C VAL A 85 -15.24 3.36 -3.98
N TYR A 86 -16.04 3.36 -2.92
CA TYR A 86 -16.00 4.39 -1.89
C TYR A 86 -14.69 4.37 -1.09
N THR A 87 -14.26 3.18 -0.65
CA THR A 87 -13.05 3.02 0.17
C THR A 87 -11.80 3.68 -0.44
N PRO A 88 -11.43 3.42 -1.71
CA PRO A 88 -10.27 4.07 -2.32
C PRO A 88 -10.47 5.57 -2.56
N LEU A 89 -11.66 6.00 -3.01
CA LEU A 89 -11.92 7.40 -3.34
C LEU A 89 -12.01 8.30 -2.11
N SER A 90 -12.54 7.81 -0.99
CA SER A 90 -12.61 8.55 0.27
C SER A 90 -11.24 8.80 0.90
N GLY A 91 -10.23 8.00 0.55
CA GLY A 91 -8.85 8.23 0.95
C GLY A 91 -8.12 9.28 0.09
N ALA A 92 -8.69 9.72 -1.04
CA ALA A 92 -8.03 10.68 -1.92
C ALA A 92 -8.20 12.13 -1.40
N ARG A 93 -7.09 12.86 -1.31
CA ARG A 93 -7.09 14.29 -0.92
C ARG A 93 -7.69 15.20 -1.98
N SER A 94 -7.51 14.84 -3.25
CA SER A 94 -8.08 15.56 -4.38
C SER A 94 -8.70 14.59 -5.37
N LEU A 95 -9.95 14.85 -5.73
CA LEU A 95 -10.64 14.11 -6.79
C LEU A 95 -10.11 14.46 -8.18
N GLU A 96 -9.41 15.59 -8.35
CA GLU A 96 -8.82 15.99 -9.63
C GLU A 96 -7.71 15.02 -10.08
N LEU A 97 -7.06 14.37 -9.11
CA LEU A 97 -6.03 13.36 -9.34
C LEU A 97 -6.59 11.94 -9.38
N CYS A 98 -7.91 11.78 -9.30
CA CYS A 98 -8.57 10.48 -9.34
C CYS A 98 -9.01 10.11 -10.76
N ARG A 99 -8.89 8.82 -11.08
CA ARG A 99 -9.41 8.24 -12.32
C ARG A 99 -10.08 6.92 -12.02
N ILE A 100 -11.26 6.70 -12.58
CA ILE A 100 -11.97 5.41 -12.49
C ILE A 100 -12.02 4.82 -13.89
N MET A 101 -11.47 3.61 -14.05
CA MET A 101 -11.45 2.91 -15.33
C MET A 101 -12.44 1.74 -15.30
N LYS A 102 -13.25 1.62 -16.37
CA LYS A 102 -14.20 0.52 -16.59
C LYS A 102 -15.24 0.37 -15.46
N PHE A 103 -15.91 1.47 -15.13
CA PHE A 103 -16.90 1.51 -14.07
C PHE A 103 -18.31 1.25 -14.61
N ASN A 104 -19.00 0.25 -14.02
CA ASN A 104 -20.43 0.04 -14.20
C ASN A 104 -21.16 0.53 -12.95
N VAL A 105 -22.01 1.55 -13.11
CA VAL A 105 -22.77 2.14 -12.02
C VAL A 105 -23.78 1.14 -11.43
N GLU A 106 -24.30 0.22 -12.23
CA GLU A 106 -25.27 -0.79 -11.76
C GLU A 106 -24.66 -1.81 -10.79
N ASP A 107 -23.34 -2.01 -10.88
CA ASP A 107 -22.59 -2.86 -9.97
C ASP A 107 -22.25 -2.15 -8.65
N TRP A 108 -22.43 -0.82 -8.58
CA TRP A 108 -22.15 -0.04 -7.39
C TRP A 108 -23.28 -0.14 -6.37
N LYS A 109 -23.16 -1.13 -5.49
CA LYS A 109 -24.17 -1.42 -4.49
C LYS A 109 -23.71 -1.05 -3.08
N VAL A 110 -24.64 -0.54 -2.29
CA VAL A 110 -24.48 -0.33 -0.85
C VAL A 110 -25.13 -1.49 -0.10
N SER A 111 -24.59 -1.85 1.07
CA SER A 111 -25.21 -2.84 1.95
C SER A 111 -26.52 -2.31 2.52
N VAL A 112 -27.61 -3.07 2.35
CA VAL A 112 -28.94 -2.71 2.89
C VAL A 112 -28.90 -2.58 4.42
N LEU A 113 -28.21 -3.51 5.09
CA LEU A 113 -28.04 -3.50 6.55
C LEU A 113 -27.31 -2.24 7.03
N ALA A 114 -26.31 -1.77 6.28
CA ALA A 114 -25.59 -0.54 6.63
C ALA A 114 -26.49 0.70 6.49
N VAL A 115 -27.39 0.71 5.50
CA VAL A 115 -28.35 1.81 5.31
C VAL A 115 -29.40 1.81 6.42
N GLU A 116 -29.92 0.64 6.79
CA GLU A 116 -30.88 0.50 7.89
C GLU A 116 -30.28 0.97 9.22
N GLU A 117 -29.05 0.54 9.52
CA GLU A 117 -28.36 0.96 10.73
C GLU A 117 -28.07 2.46 10.73
N TYR A 118 -27.62 3.02 9.61
CA TYR A 118 -27.41 4.47 9.49
C TYR A 118 -28.71 5.26 9.71
N ARG A 119 -29.86 4.77 9.21
CA ARG A 119 -31.17 5.38 9.46
C ARG A 119 -31.56 5.30 10.93
N ARG A 120 -31.34 4.15 11.58
CA ARG A 120 -31.58 3.97 13.01
C ARG A 120 -30.79 4.98 13.83
N LEU A 121 -29.48 5.10 13.57
CA LEU A 121 -28.59 6.05 14.25
C LEU A 121 -29.05 7.51 14.05
N ASN A 122 -29.48 7.89 12.85
CA ASN A 122 -29.97 9.25 12.58
C ASN A 122 -31.32 9.57 13.23
N GLN A 123 -32.16 8.57 13.50
CA GLN A 123 -33.45 8.75 14.18
C GLN A 123 -33.28 8.85 15.71
N GLU A 124 -32.26 8.20 16.26
CA GLU A 124 -31.99 8.19 17.70
C GLU A 124 -31.27 9.44 18.21
N GLY A 125 -30.82 10.34 17.31
CA GLY A 125 -30.29 11.66 17.67
C GLY A 125 -29.08 11.58 18.59
N PHE A 126 -27.90 11.31 18.03
CA PHE A 126 -26.63 11.57 18.72
C PHE A 126 -26.33 13.07 18.77
#